data_AF-A0A2X2BUF0-F1
#
_entry.id   AF-A0A2X2BUF0-F1
#
_cell.length_a   1.000
_cell.length_b   1.000
_cell.length_c   1.000
_cell.angle_alpha   90.00
_cell.angle_beta   90.00
_cell.angle_gamma   90.00
#
_symmetry.space_group_name_H-M   'P 1'
#
loop_
_entity.id
_entity.type
_entity.pdbx_description
1 polymer ?
#
loop_
_entity_poly.entity_id
_entity_poly.type
_entity_poly.pdbx_seq_one_letter_code
_entity_poly.pdbx_strand_id
1 'polypeptide(L)'
;MAHPGRYGLSSKWLKRLVLYFKQQGGDAIEVAQCQQPPQEREQHAALAQAYDLKASLGSDFHRPCSWIELGRNLWLPANVEPVWTLWQG
;
A
#
# COMPACT_ATOMS: atom_id res chain seq x y z
N MET A 1 -0.87 -7.15 -1.48
CA MET A 1 -1.45 -6.47 -2.66
C MET A 1 -0.63 -5.24 -2.99
N ALA A 2 -0.04 -5.18 -4.18
CA ALA A 2 0.85 -4.07 -4.58
C ALA A 2 0.08 -3.00 -5.38
N HIS A 3 0.45 -1.73 -5.21
CA HIS A 3 -0.02 -0.59 -5.99
C HIS A 3 -1.53 -0.57 -6.34
N PRO A 4 -2.43 -0.61 -5.33
CA PRO A 4 -3.87 -0.74 -5.55
C PRO A 4 -4.51 0.42 -6.34
N GLY A 5 -3.97 1.63 -6.24
CA GLY A 5 -4.42 2.79 -7.02
C GLY A 5 -4.25 2.64 -8.53
N ARG A 6 -3.33 1.77 -8.99
CA ARG A 6 -3.06 1.55 -10.42
C ARG A 6 -4.06 0.62 -11.11
N TYR A 7 -4.98 0.00 -10.36
CA TYR A 7 -5.93 -0.97 -10.92
C TYR A 7 -7.07 -0.33 -11.71
N GLY A 8 -7.24 1.01 -11.66
CA GLY A 8 -8.35 1.69 -12.34
C GLY A 8 -9.73 1.33 -11.80
N LEU A 9 -9.80 0.85 -10.55
CA LEU A 9 -11.04 0.46 -9.90
C LEU A 9 -11.67 1.65 -9.18
N SER A 10 -13.01 1.72 -9.19
CA SER A 10 -13.71 2.63 -8.29
C SER A 10 -13.47 2.22 -6.83
N SER A 11 -13.61 3.15 -5.88
CA SER A 11 -13.40 2.88 -4.46
C SER A 11 -14.27 1.73 -3.94
N LYS A 12 -15.48 1.54 -4.50
CA LYS A 12 -16.37 0.42 -4.17
C LYS A 12 -15.76 -0.91 -4.60
N TRP A 13 -15.22 -1.00 -5.82
CA TRP A 13 -14.62 -2.23 -6.32
C TRP A 13 -13.28 -2.53 -5.65
N LEU A 14 -12.48 -1.50 -5.36
CA LEU A 14 -11.25 -1.67 -4.61
C LEU A 14 -11.52 -2.26 -3.23
N LYS A 15 -12.50 -1.74 -2.48
CA LYS A 15 -12.92 -2.31 -1.18
C LYS A 15 -13.31 -3.78 -1.28
N ARG A 16 -14.07 -4.16 -2.33
CA ARG A 16 -14.45 -5.56 -2.56
C ARG A 16 -13.25 -6.45 -2.86
N LEU A 17 -12.31 -5.96 -3.66
CA LEU A 17 -11.07 -6.67 -3.96
C LEU A 17 -10.21 -6.87 -2.71
N VAL A 18 -10.04 -5.83 -1.89
CA VAL A 18 -9.27 -5.90 -0.64
C VAL A 18 -9.91 -6.87 0.34
N LEU A 19 -11.23 -6.80 0.51
CA LEU A 19 -11.96 -7.76 1.34
C LEU A 19 -11.77 -9.20 0.85
N TYR A 20 -11.93 -9.44 -0.45
CA TYR A 20 -11.72 -10.76 -1.03
C TYR A 20 -10.28 -11.24 -0.83
N PHE A 21 -9.29 -10.37 -1.06
CA PHE A 21 -7.87 -10.68 -0.85
C PHE A 21 -7.59 -11.11 0.59
N LYS A 22 -8.11 -10.38 1.59
CA LYS A 22 -7.99 -10.77 3.01
C LYS A 22 -8.67 -12.12 3.28
N GLN A 23 -9.87 -12.35 2.74
CA GLN A 23 -10.59 -13.63 2.90
C GLN A 23 -9.82 -14.82 2.32
N GLN A 24 -8.95 -14.60 1.33
CA GLN A 24 -8.07 -15.62 0.76
C GLN A 24 -6.73 -15.74 1.51
N GLY A 25 -6.59 -15.11 2.69
CA GLY A 25 -5.38 -15.19 3.50
C GLY A 25 -4.31 -14.15 3.14
N GLY A 26 -4.68 -13.06 2.46
CA GLY A 26 -3.76 -11.97 2.20
C GLY A 26 -3.34 -11.22 3.48
N ASP A 27 -2.04 -10.96 3.63
CA ASP A 27 -1.48 -10.36 4.86
C ASP A 27 -1.29 -8.84 4.80
N ALA A 28 -1.06 -8.28 3.62
CA ALA A 28 -0.61 -6.90 3.49
C ALA A 28 -1.08 -6.19 2.22
N ILE A 29 -1.16 -4.86 2.29
CA ILE A 29 -1.47 -3.95 1.17
C ILE A 29 -0.44 -2.82 1.11
N GLU A 30 -0.10 -2.40 -0.11
CA GLU A 30 0.79 -1.26 -0.30
C GLU A 30 0.09 0.06 0.01
N VAL A 31 0.63 0.77 0.99
CA VAL A 31 0.11 2.04 1.49
C VAL A 31 0.90 3.22 0.94
N ALA A 32 2.23 3.11 0.83
CA ALA A 32 3.10 4.21 0.45
C ALA A 32 3.92 3.94 -0.82
N GLN A 33 3.90 4.91 -1.73
CA GLN A 33 4.65 4.89 -2.98
C GLN A 33 5.33 6.24 -3.21
N CYS A 34 6.39 6.29 -4.04
CA CYS A 34 7.17 7.51 -4.28
C CYS A 34 6.34 8.65 -4.89
N GLN A 35 5.44 8.33 -5.83
CA GLN A 35 4.61 9.29 -6.56
C GLN A 35 3.13 9.08 -6.26
N GLN A 36 2.77 9.32 -5.00
CA GLN A 36 1.42 9.14 -4.50
C GLN A 36 0.87 10.46 -3.94
N PRO A 37 -0.34 10.89 -4.34
CA PRO A 37 -1.05 11.96 -3.65
C PRO A 37 -1.24 11.64 -2.16
N PRO A 38 -1.08 12.62 -1.24
CA PRO A 38 -1.24 12.37 0.20
C PRO A 38 -2.58 11.71 0.58
N GLN A 39 -3.67 12.12 -0.09
CA GLN A 39 -5.00 11.57 0.15
C GLN A 39 -5.11 10.09 -0.24
N GLU A 40 -4.43 9.66 -1.31
CA GLU A 40 -4.42 8.25 -1.72
C GLU A 40 -3.71 7.38 -0.67
N ARG A 41 -2.65 7.90 -0.05
CA ARG A 41 -1.97 7.23 1.06
C ARG A 41 -2.88 7.03 2.26
N GLU A 42 -3.62 8.06 2.65
CA GLU A 42 -4.60 7.97 3.74
C GLU A 42 -5.72 6.97 3.41
N GLN A 43 -6.19 6.94 2.16
CA GLN A 43 -7.18 5.96 1.72
C GLN A 43 -6.65 4.53 1.81
N HIS A 44 -5.42 4.27 1.36
CA HIS A 44 -4.81 2.94 1.47
C HIS A 44 -4.55 2.55 2.93
N ALA A 45 -4.14 3.50 3.78
CA ALA A 45 -4.00 3.27 5.21
C ALA A 45 -5.33 2.91 5.87
N ALA A 46 -6.41 3.62 5.53
CA ALA A 46 -7.75 3.30 6.01
C ALA A 46 -8.23 1.92 5.54
N LEU A 47 -7.89 1.50 4.31
CA LEU A 47 -8.16 0.14 3.83
C LEU A 47 -7.36 -0.90 4.62
N ALA A 48 -6.08 -0.64 4.88
CA ALA A 48 -5.23 -1.54 5.67
C ALA A 48 -5.83 -1.77 7.06
N GLN A 49 -6.22 -0.71 7.75
CA GLN A 49 -6.88 -0.79 9.05
C GLN A 49 -8.24 -1.49 9.00
N ALA A 50 -9.09 -1.13 8.03
CA ALA A 50 -10.45 -1.66 7.96
C ALA A 50 -10.52 -3.17 7.69
N TYR A 51 -9.48 -3.72 7.05
CA TYR A 51 -9.41 -5.13 6.65
C TYR A 51 -8.31 -5.92 7.36
N ASP A 52 -7.73 -5.38 8.43
CA ASP A 52 -6.67 -6.03 9.21
C ASP A 52 -5.50 -6.51 8.32
N LEU A 53 -5.01 -5.62 7.46
CA LEU A 53 -3.86 -5.86 6.61
C LEU A 53 -2.68 -5.03 7.10
N LYS A 54 -1.49 -5.63 7.09
CA LYS A 54 -0.25 -4.89 7.30
C LYS A 54 0.00 -3.94 6.12
N ALA A 55 0.77 -2.89 6.37
CA ALA A 55 1.12 -1.89 5.37
C ALA A 55 2.50 -2.16 4.78
N SER A 56 2.58 -2.22 3.45
CA SER A 56 3.86 -2.19 2.73
C SER A 56 4.11 -0.83 2.10
N LEU A 57 5.36 -0.59 1.73
CA LEU A 57 5.79 0.56 0.94
C LEU A 57 6.75 0.08 -0.14
N GLY A 58 6.81 0.80 -1.25
CA GLY A 58 7.66 0.42 -2.38
C GLY A 58 7.93 1.60 -3.30
N SER A 59 9.18 1.72 -3.78
CA SER A 59 9.54 2.75 -4.76
C SER A 59 9.04 2.44 -6.17
N ASP A 60 8.78 1.17 -6.46
CA ASP A 60 8.52 0.66 -7.81
C ASP A 60 9.61 1.09 -8.82
N PHE A 61 10.85 1.19 -8.34
CA PHE A 61 11.97 1.70 -9.13
C PHE A 61 12.48 0.66 -10.14
N HIS A 62 12.56 1.06 -11.41
CA HIS A 62 13.02 0.21 -12.51
C HIS A 62 14.28 0.73 -13.21
N ARG A 63 14.57 2.03 -13.12
CA ARG A 63 15.74 2.69 -13.72
C ARG A 63 15.93 4.10 -13.14
N PRO A 64 17.15 4.66 -13.11
CA PRO A 64 17.36 6.06 -12.72
C PRO A 64 16.55 7.00 -13.61
N CYS A 65 15.74 7.86 -13.01
CA CYS A 65 15.06 8.94 -13.70
C CYS A 65 14.89 10.13 -12.76
N SER A 66 14.80 11.35 -13.31
CA SER A 66 14.80 12.60 -12.54
C SER A 66 13.63 12.78 -11.56
N TRP A 67 12.63 11.89 -11.59
CA TRP A 67 11.37 12.02 -10.85
C TRP A 67 11.05 10.81 -9.94
N ILE A 68 11.78 9.70 -10.05
CA ILE A 68 11.64 8.53 -9.17
C ILE A 68 13.01 8.31 -8.53
N GLU A 69 13.27 9.09 -7.47
CA GLU A 69 14.44 8.86 -6.62
C GLU A 69 14.13 7.70 -5.66
N LEU A 70 15.07 6.76 -5.58
CA LEU A 70 14.96 5.61 -4.69
C LEU A 70 14.76 6.09 -3.25
N GLY A 71 13.63 5.76 -2.64
CA GLY A 71 13.34 6.08 -1.24
C GLY A 71 12.64 7.41 -0.98
N ARG A 72 12.50 8.31 -1.97
CA ARG A 72 11.89 9.62 -1.74
C ARG A 72 10.39 9.50 -1.47
N ASN A 73 9.91 10.19 -0.43
CA ASN A 73 8.50 10.22 0.01
C ASN A 73 7.92 8.83 0.36
N LEU A 74 8.77 7.87 0.72
CA LEU A 74 8.36 6.54 1.20
C LEU A 74 8.29 6.53 2.72
N TRP A 75 7.11 6.80 3.27
CA TRP A 75 6.84 6.67 4.69
C TRP A 75 5.44 6.11 4.92
N LEU A 76 5.29 5.31 5.97
CA LEU A 76 4.00 4.79 6.39
C LEU A 76 3.37 5.72 7.44
N PRO A 77 2.06 5.96 7.37
CA PRO A 77 1.33 6.62 8.46
C PRO A 77 1.53 5.91 9.80
N ALA A 78 1.58 6.67 10.89
CA ALA A 78 1.84 6.11 12.23
C ALA A 78 0.74 5.16 12.73
N ASN A 79 -0.43 5.18 12.10
CA ASN A 79 -1.59 4.40 12.48
C ASN A 79 -1.68 3.04 11.75
N VAL A 80 -0.70 2.67 10.92
CA VAL A 80 -0.65 1.36 10.26
C VAL A 80 0.49 0.51 10.79
N GLU A 81 0.31 -0.80 10.77
CA GLU A 81 1.36 -1.74 11.17
C GLU A 81 2.17 -2.19 9.94
N PRO A 82 3.50 -2.00 9.93
CA PRO A 82 4.30 -2.37 8.76
C PRO A 82 4.40 -3.88 8.51
N VAL A 83 4.46 -4.30 7.23
CA VAL A 83 4.52 -5.72 6.85
C VAL A 83 5.76 -6.46 7.35
N TRP A 84 6.88 -5.74 7.57
CA TRP A 84 8.10 -6.35 8.08
C TRP A 84 8.02 -6.79 9.55
N THR A 85 6.95 -6.45 10.28
CA THR A 85 6.70 -7.02 11.62
C THR A 85 6.34 -8.50 11.57
N LEU A 86 6.00 -9.04 10.39
CA LEU A 86 5.70 -10.46 10.19
C LEU A 86 6.96 -11.31 9.99
N TRP A 87 8.10 -10.69 9.69
CA TRP A 87 9.32 -11.42 9.35
C TRP A 87 9.97 -11.92 10.63
N GLN A 88 10.02 -13.24 10.78
CA GLN A 88 10.89 -13.88 11.77
C GLN A 88 12.28 -13.99 11.14
N GLY A 89 13.30 -13.52 11.87
CA GLY A 89 14.70 -13.56 11.45
C GLY A 89 15.28 -14.97 11.45
#